data_AF-A0AAU0RAE6-F1
#
_entry.id   AF-A0AAU0RAE6-F1
#
_cell.length_a   1.000
_cell.length_b   1.000
_cell.length_c   1.000
_cell.angle_alpha   90.00
_cell.angle_beta   90.00
_cell.angle_gamma   90.00
#
_symmetry.space_group_name_H-M   'P 1'
#
loop_
_entity.id
_entity.type
_entity.pdbx_description
1 polymer ?
#
loop_
_entity_poly.entity_id
_entity_poly.type
_entity_poly.pdbx_seq_one_letter_code
_entity_poly.pdbx_strand_id
1 'polypeptide(L)'
;MEKILFVTDAQQLSNKAMDFAGFICQLSKSKLTGIFLQNSAASGFKKACDARSIVGALHPHTVITSAGVVAESRFADLVLLQPDGIALHGAACPVVVMPSHFEGLDQLVFIYDGEAASINAIKQFTYLFPDLKDLPVNVVCLTEHEEELGKWFTSHYRDVTFTHHTLPELREYLGCKERAFIVVNNELPSQRMSSQALFVCNN
;
A
#
# COMPACT_ATOMS: atom_id res chain seq x y z
N MET A 1 -6.26 -3.73 12.06
CA MET A 1 -4.93 -3.08 12.07
C MET A 1 -4.82 -2.26 13.35
N GLU A 2 -3.68 -2.29 14.02
CA GLU A 2 -3.40 -1.56 15.25
C GLU A 2 -2.19 -0.61 15.11
N LYS A 3 -1.10 -1.05 14.47
CA LYS A 3 0.14 -0.29 14.30
C LYS A 3 0.43 -0.04 12.81
N ILE A 4 0.22 1.20 12.38
CA ILE A 4 0.61 1.69 11.05
C ILE A 4 1.85 2.56 11.19
N LEU A 5 2.91 2.19 10.48
CA LEU A 5 4.14 2.97 10.40
C LEU A 5 4.10 3.90 9.20
N PHE A 6 4.34 5.18 9.41
CA PHE A 6 4.59 6.14 8.34
C PHE A 6 6.09 6.41 8.27
N VAL A 7 6.73 6.04 7.17
CA VAL A 7 8.17 6.16 7.01
C VAL A 7 8.49 7.18 5.92
N THR A 8 9.33 8.17 6.27
CA THR A 8 9.80 9.16 5.31
C THR A 8 11.27 9.53 5.54
N ASP A 9 11.98 9.69 4.43
CA ASP A 9 13.35 10.22 4.35
C ASP A 9 13.39 11.68 3.85
N ALA A 10 12.25 12.21 3.40
CA ALA A 10 12.18 13.47 2.69
C ALA A 10 12.34 14.65 3.65
N GLN A 11 13.14 15.65 3.23
CA GLN A 11 13.23 16.94 3.93
C GLN A 11 11.88 17.67 3.99
N GLN A 12 10.95 17.33 3.09
CA GLN A 12 9.60 17.87 3.05
C GLN A 12 8.56 16.77 2.94
N LEU A 13 7.68 16.72 3.92
CA LEU A 13 6.50 15.87 3.94
C LEU A 13 5.52 16.32 2.84
N SER A 14 5.09 15.40 1.97
CA SER A 14 4.04 15.69 0.98
C SER A 14 2.68 15.71 1.66
N ASN A 15 2.08 16.89 1.80
CA ASN A 15 0.72 17.03 2.32
C ASN A 15 -0.29 16.24 1.46
N LYS A 16 -0.12 16.22 0.14
CA LYS A 16 -1.02 15.48 -0.77
C LYS A 16 -0.97 13.96 -0.55
N ALA A 17 0.22 13.41 -0.28
CA ALA A 17 0.35 11.99 0.07
C ALA A 17 -0.21 11.68 1.46
N MET A 18 -0.19 12.65 2.39
CA MET A 18 -0.77 12.50 3.74
C MET A 18 -2.30 12.33 3.72
N ASP A 19 -2.99 12.77 2.66
CA ASP A 19 -4.43 12.52 2.51
C ASP A 19 -4.72 11.02 2.41
N PHE A 20 -3.87 10.25 1.72
CA PHE A 20 -3.97 8.79 1.67
C PHE A 20 -3.71 8.15 3.04
N ALA A 21 -2.69 8.62 3.78
CA ALA A 21 -2.44 8.12 5.13
C ALA A 21 -3.65 8.37 6.07
N GLY A 22 -4.31 9.53 5.92
CA GLY A 22 -5.54 9.85 6.63
C GLY A 22 -6.69 8.92 6.28
N PHE A 23 -6.89 8.67 4.99
CA PHE A 23 -7.86 7.69 4.51
C PHE A 23 -7.64 6.30 5.11
N ILE A 24 -6.40 5.79 5.11
CA ILE A 24 -6.08 4.48 5.70
C ILE A 24 -6.34 4.47 7.21
N CYS A 25 -5.96 5.53 7.94
CA CYS A 25 -6.22 5.62 9.38
C CYS A 25 -7.73 5.68 9.69
N GLN A 26 -8.52 6.36 8.87
CA GLN A 26 -9.97 6.42 9.02
C GLN A 26 -10.63 5.07 8.76
N LEU A 27 -10.20 4.38 7.69
CA LEU A 27 -10.66 3.04 7.32
C LEU A 27 -10.39 2.04 8.43
N SER A 28 -9.16 2.04 8.95
CA SER A 28 -8.69 1.10 9.98
C SER A 28 -9.05 1.47 11.41
N LYS A 29 -9.43 2.74 11.65
CA LYS A 29 -9.54 3.36 12.98
C LYS A 29 -8.24 3.27 13.79
N SER A 30 -7.09 3.25 13.12
CA SER A 30 -5.77 3.12 13.73
C SER A 30 -5.05 4.47 13.86
N LYS A 31 -4.03 4.50 14.71
CA LYS A 31 -3.12 5.66 14.86
C LYS A 31 -2.00 5.57 13.82
N LEU A 32 -1.45 6.72 13.45
CA LEU A 32 -0.30 6.81 12.55
C LEU A 32 0.98 7.03 13.35
N THR A 33 1.96 6.13 13.23
CA THR A 33 3.25 6.25 13.92
C THR A 33 4.32 6.72 12.94
N GLY A 34 4.77 7.96 13.09
CA GLY A 34 5.81 8.57 12.25
C GLY A 34 7.21 8.11 12.64
N ILE A 35 7.93 7.57 11.66
CA ILE A 35 9.35 7.22 11.70
C ILE A 35 10.06 8.03 10.62
N PHE A 36 11.13 8.72 10.99
CA PHE A 36 11.89 9.56 10.07
C PHE A 36 13.30 9.01 9.91
N LEU A 37 13.86 9.02 8.70
CA LEU A 37 15.27 8.67 8.54
C LEU A 37 16.18 9.87 8.84
N GLN A 38 15.63 11.08 8.86
CA GLN A 38 16.33 12.33 9.17
C GLN A 38 15.52 13.20 10.14
N ASN A 39 16.22 13.94 11.02
CA ASN A 39 15.64 14.62 12.18
C ASN A 39 14.80 15.89 11.85
N SER A 40 14.66 16.27 10.58
CA SER A 40 14.07 17.56 10.15
C SER A 40 12.56 17.54 9.95
N ALA A 41 11.91 16.37 9.85
CA ALA A 41 10.51 16.26 9.40
C ALA A 41 9.45 16.09 10.52
N ALA A 42 9.86 15.93 11.78
CA ALA A 42 8.94 15.57 12.88
C ALA A 42 7.87 16.64 13.18
N SER A 43 8.22 17.93 13.12
CA SER A 43 7.27 19.02 13.38
C SER A 43 6.24 19.18 12.26
N GLY A 44 6.64 18.95 11.01
CA GLY A 44 5.75 18.93 9.85
C GLY A 44 4.75 17.78 9.90
N PHE A 45 5.19 16.60 10.35
CA PHE A 45 4.32 15.43 10.51
C PHE A 45 3.15 15.67 11.46
N LYS A 46 3.43 16.23 12.64
CA LYS A 46 2.35 16.47 13.61
C LYS A 46 1.31 17.45 13.06
N LYS A 47 1.76 18.55 12.45
CA LYS A 47 0.87 19.51 11.77
C LYS A 47 0.04 18.87 10.66
N ALA A 48 0.66 18.01 9.84
CA ALA A 48 -0.03 17.33 8.75
C ALA A 48 -1.07 16.32 9.23
N CYS A 49 -0.79 15.64 10.36
CA CYS A 49 -1.75 14.76 11.03
C CYS A 49 -2.92 15.55 11.60
N ASP A 50 -2.64 16.63 12.33
CA ASP A 50 -3.67 17.45 12.98
C ASP A 50 -4.62 18.08 11.94
N ALA A 51 -4.08 18.55 10.81
CA ALA A 51 -4.88 19.08 9.69
C ALA A 51 -5.87 18.07 9.08
N ARG A 52 -5.67 16.77 9.33
CA ARG A 52 -6.48 15.65 8.80
C ARG A 52 -7.21 14.87 9.89
N SER A 53 -7.19 15.37 11.13
CA SER A 53 -7.73 14.66 12.30
C SER A 53 -7.13 13.25 12.50
N ILE A 54 -5.88 13.04 12.09
CA ILE A 54 -5.15 11.79 12.30
C ILE A 54 -4.52 11.81 13.69
N VAL A 55 -4.70 10.74 14.45
CA VAL A 55 -3.97 10.55 15.71
C VAL A 55 -2.52 10.14 15.40
N GLY A 56 -1.67 11.13 15.15
CA GLY A 56 -0.25 10.95 14.87
C GLY A 56 0.60 10.88 16.14
N ALA A 57 1.47 9.88 16.23
CA ALA A 57 2.51 9.73 17.25
C ALA A 57 3.89 9.64 16.60
N LEU A 58 4.92 10.13 17.29
CA LEU A 58 6.31 9.96 16.86
C LEU A 58 6.86 8.69 17.49
N HIS A 59 7.60 7.90 16.70
CA HIS A 59 8.34 6.77 17.25
C HIS A 59 9.40 7.27 18.25
N PRO A 60 9.67 6.58 19.39
CA PRO A 60 10.60 7.06 20.43
C PRO A 60 12.01 7.34 19.90
N HIS A 61 12.44 6.55 18.93
CA HIS A 61 13.63 6.81 18.12
C HIS A 61 13.14 7.34 16.78
N THR A 62 13.01 8.66 16.66
CA THR A 62 12.51 9.32 15.45
C THR A 62 13.48 9.27 14.30
N VAL A 63 14.75 8.94 14.54
CA VAL A 63 15.79 8.72 13.53
C VAL A 63 16.23 7.26 13.63
N ILE A 64 15.83 6.44 12.66
CA ILE A 64 16.30 5.06 12.54
C ILE A 64 16.82 4.78 11.14
N THR A 65 17.67 3.78 10.98
CA THR A 65 18.15 3.31 9.68
C THR A 65 17.05 2.53 8.96
N SER A 66 17.20 2.30 7.65
CA SER A 66 16.30 1.39 6.90
C SER A 66 16.21 0.00 7.53
N ALA A 67 17.34 -0.54 8.02
CA ALA A 67 17.37 -1.80 8.76
C ALA A 67 16.57 -1.73 10.08
N GLY A 68 16.59 -0.58 10.77
CA GLY A 68 15.74 -0.33 11.93
C GLY A 68 14.25 -0.34 11.58
N VAL A 69 13.87 0.29 10.45
CA VAL A 69 12.49 0.25 9.95
C VAL A 69 12.06 -1.19 9.64
N VAL A 70 12.92 -1.99 9.01
CA VAL A 70 12.65 -3.41 8.75
C VAL A 70 12.44 -4.16 10.07
N ALA A 71 13.28 -3.94 11.08
CA ALA A 71 13.11 -4.57 12.39
C ALA A 71 11.78 -4.16 13.05
N GLU A 72 11.39 -2.89 12.98
CA GLU A 72 10.11 -2.38 13.49
C GLU A 72 8.89 -2.93 12.74
N SER A 73 9.01 -3.16 11.44
CA SER A 73 7.93 -3.67 10.58
C SER A 73 7.41 -5.04 11.02
N ARG A 74 8.23 -5.84 11.71
CA ARG A 74 7.85 -7.15 12.28
C ARG A 74 6.69 -7.09 13.27
N PHE A 75 6.47 -5.92 13.86
CA PHE A 75 5.43 -5.69 14.85
C PHE A 75 4.37 -4.70 14.35
N ALA A 76 4.45 -4.30 13.08
CA ALA A 76 3.48 -3.42 12.44
C ALA A 76 2.52 -4.23 11.56
N ASP A 77 1.31 -3.72 11.38
CA ASP A 77 0.35 -4.30 10.43
C ASP A 77 0.62 -3.80 8.99
N LEU A 78 1.16 -2.58 8.88
CA LEU A 78 1.33 -1.88 7.62
C LEU A 78 2.42 -0.81 7.72
N VAL A 79 3.24 -0.69 6.67
CA VAL A 79 4.15 0.45 6.47
C VAL A 79 3.63 1.29 5.30
N LEU A 80 3.50 2.59 5.50
CA LEU A 80 3.21 3.59 4.46
C LEU A 80 4.50 4.32 4.08
N LEU A 81 4.80 4.31 2.79
CA LEU A 81 5.93 5.02 2.18
C LEU A 81 5.41 6.16 1.30
N GLN A 82 6.10 7.30 1.35
CA GLN A 82 5.87 8.35 0.36
C GLN A 82 6.25 7.87 -1.04
N PRO A 83 5.62 8.41 -2.10
CA PRO A 83 5.95 8.06 -3.48
C PRO A 83 7.44 8.21 -3.76
N ASP A 84 8.07 9.25 -3.22
CA ASP A 84 9.48 9.52 -3.43
C ASP A 84 10.43 8.84 -2.42
N GLY A 85 9.88 8.07 -1.47
CA GLY A 85 10.62 7.53 -0.33
C GLY A 85 11.55 6.35 -0.66
N ILE A 86 12.19 5.79 0.37
CA ILE A 86 13.07 4.63 0.23
C ILE A 86 12.31 3.35 -0.15
N ALA A 87 12.93 2.48 -0.93
CA ALA A 87 12.49 1.09 -1.03
C ALA A 87 12.80 0.36 0.28
N LEU A 88 11.84 -0.41 0.80
CA LEU A 88 11.98 -1.12 2.07
C LEU A 88 12.01 -2.63 1.84
N HIS A 89 13.10 -3.11 1.25
CA HIS A 89 13.32 -4.54 1.02
C HIS A 89 13.37 -5.30 2.35
N GLY A 90 12.70 -6.44 2.42
CA GLY A 90 12.71 -7.32 3.59
C GLY A 90 11.84 -6.86 4.77
N ALA A 91 10.96 -5.86 4.58
CA ALA A 91 9.93 -5.56 5.57
C ALA A 91 9.10 -6.82 5.88
N ALA A 92 8.79 -7.07 7.14
CA ALA A 92 8.08 -8.27 7.59
C ALA A 92 6.55 -8.08 7.66
N CYS A 93 6.06 -6.92 7.24
CA CYS A 93 4.65 -6.62 7.04
C CYS A 93 4.45 -6.01 5.64
N PRO A 94 3.21 -5.93 5.16
CA PRO A 94 2.92 -5.25 3.91
C PRO A 94 3.37 -3.80 3.90
N VAL A 95 3.79 -3.35 2.72
CA VAL A 95 4.25 -2.01 2.46
C VAL A 95 3.34 -1.37 1.41
N VAL A 96 2.83 -0.18 1.68
CA VAL A 96 2.08 0.61 0.71
C VAL A 96 2.90 1.82 0.30
N VAL A 97 3.23 1.88 -0.99
CA VAL A 97 3.72 3.11 -1.60
C VAL A 97 2.48 3.96 -1.92
N MET A 98 2.37 5.10 -1.24
CA MET A 98 1.23 5.99 -1.39
C MET A 98 1.28 6.73 -2.73
N PRO A 99 0.12 7.13 -3.29
CA PRO A 99 0.08 8.00 -4.45
C PRO A 99 0.61 9.40 -4.09
N SER A 100 1.11 10.14 -5.08
CA SER A 100 1.59 11.50 -4.86
C SER A 100 0.45 12.50 -4.61
N HIS A 101 -0.75 12.12 -5.04
CA HIS A 101 -2.00 12.84 -4.84
C HIS A 101 -3.16 11.86 -4.65
N PHE A 102 -4.04 12.11 -3.67
CA PHE A 102 -5.14 11.21 -3.34
C PHE A 102 -6.48 11.92 -3.35
N GLU A 103 -7.41 11.43 -4.16
CA GLU A 103 -8.78 11.95 -4.28
C GLU A 103 -9.85 10.86 -4.10
N GLY A 104 -9.44 9.70 -3.57
CA GLY A 104 -10.27 8.50 -3.46
C GLY A 104 -9.74 7.33 -4.28
N LEU A 105 -10.41 6.19 -4.11
CA LEU A 105 -10.18 4.96 -4.86
C LEU A 105 -11.44 4.60 -5.63
N ASP A 106 -11.27 4.24 -6.91
CA ASP A 106 -12.37 3.82 -7.77
C ASP A 106 -12.34 2.32 -8.07
N GLN A 107 -11.18 1.67 -7.89
CA GLN A 107 -10.98 0.28 -8.25
C GLN A 107 -9.84 -0.38 -7.47
N LEU A 108 -9.91 -1.70 -7.38
CA LEU A 108 -8.83 -2.56 -6.92
C LEU A 108 -8.28 -3.36 -8.10
N VAL A 109 -6.96 -3.48 -8.17
CA VAL A 109 -6.29 -4.28 -9.19
C VAL A 109 -5.37 -5.29 -8.51
N PHE A 110 -5.66 -6.57 -8.65
CA PHE A 110 -4.84 -7.65 -8.10
C PHE A 110 -4.02 -8.30 -9.21
N ILE A 111 -2.74 -8.52 -8.97
CA ILE A 111 -1.88 -9.23 -9.92
C ILE A 111 -1.72 -10.69 -9.46
N TYR A 112 -2.09 -11.61 -10.33
CA TYR A 112 -1.98 -13.06 -10.10
C TYR A 112 -1.04 -13.68 -11.12
N ASP A 113 0.07 -14.22 -10.64
CA ASP A 113 1.13 -14.85 -11.43
C ASP A 113 1.14 -16.38 -11.33
N GLY A 114 0.19 -16.98 -10.60
CA GLY A 114 0.15 -18.42 -10.35
C GLY A 114 0.92 -18.87 -9.11
N GLU A 115 1.74 -18.00 -8.53
CA GLU A 115 2.57 -18.36 -7.39
C GLU A 115 1.82 -18.19 -6.06
N ALA A 116 2.19 -18.98 -5.06
CA ALA A 116 1.62 -18.87 -3.71
C ALA A 116 1.78 -17.45 -3.12
N ALA A 117 2.83 -16.73 -3.53
CA ALA A 117 3.08 -15.35 -3.12
C ALA A 117 1.97 -14.38 -3.57
N SER A 118 1.43 -14.51 -4.78
CA SER A 118 0.31 -13.66 -5.24
C SER A 118 -0.98 -13.94 -4.47
N ILE A 119 -1.30 -15.21 -4.23
CA ILE A 119 -2.44 -15.59 -3.37
C ILE A 119 -2.27 -15.03 -1.96
N ASN A 120 -1.07 -15.11 -1.38
CA ASN A 120 -0.79 -14.56 -0.06
C ASN A 120 -0.97 -13.04 -0.03
N ALA A 121 -0.48 -12.32 -1.05
CA ALA A 121 -0.64 -10.87 -1.16
C ALA A 121 -2.12 -10.47 -1.28
N ILE A 122 -2.88 -11.16 -2.14
CA ILE A 122 -4.33 -10.98 -2.32
C ILE A 122 -5.07 -11.15 -0.99
N LYS A 123 -4.79 -12.25 -0.27
CA LYS A 123 -5.43 -12.54 1.03
C LYS A 123 -5.06 -11.52 2.09
N GLN A 124 -3.77 -11.18 2.22
CA GLN A 124 -3.31 -10.18 3.19
C GLN A 124 -3.97 -8.83 2.93
N PHE A 125 -4.01 -8.35 1.69
CA PHE A 125 -4.71 -7.13 1.34
C PHE A 125 -6.18 -7.19 1.74
N THR A 126 -6.88 -8.25 1.35
CA THR A 126 -8.32 -8.43 1.59
C THR A 126 -8.67 -8.38 3.08
N TYR A 127 -7.81 -8.96 3.93
CA TYR A 127 -8.02 -8.96 5.37
C TYR A 127 -7.62 -7.66 6.06
N LEU A 128 -6.64 -6.93 5.51
CA LEU A 128 -6.26 -5.61 6.01
C LEU A 128 -7.30 -4.54 5.64
N PHE A 129 -7.93 -4.66 4.47
CA PHE A 129 -8.86 -3.66 3.93
C PHE A 129 -10.26 -4.23 3.62
N PRO A 130 -10.96 -4.84 4.60
CA PRO A 130 -12.25 -5.50 4.38
C PRO A 130 -13.37 -4.53 3.93
N ASP A 131 -13.23 -3.24 4.25
CA ASP A 131 -14.17 -2.20 3.89
C ASP A 131 -14.08 -1.78 2.40
N LEU A 132 -13.05 -2.23 1.67
CA LEU A 132 -12.88 -1.95 0.23
C LEU A 132 -13.56 -2.99 -0.68
N LYS A 133 -14.26 -3.98 -0.12
CA LYS A 133 -14.89 -5.09 -0.85
C LYS A 133 -15.96 -4.70 -1.88
N ASP A 134 -16.46 -3.48 -1.77
CA ASP A 134 -17.52 -2.94 -2.63
C ASP A 134 -16.95 -2.19 -3.85
N LEU A 135 -15.63 -1.96 -3.89
CA LEU A 135 -14.99 -1.39 -5.07
C LEU A 135 -14.92 -2.43 -6.21
N PRO A 136 -15.09 -2.00 -7.48
CA PRO A 136 -14.81 -2.83 -8.64
C PRO A 136 -13.41 -3.44 -8.56
N VAL A 137 -13.34 -4.76 -8.77
CA VAL A 137 -12.10 -5.53 -8.75
C VAL A 137 -11.77 -5.99 -10.15
N ASN A 138 -10.53 -5.74 -10.58
CA ASN A 138 -9.93 -6.46 -11.69
C ASN A 138 -8.76 -7.34 -11.22
N VAL A 139 -8.84 -8.63 -11.51
CA VAL A 139 -7.78 -9.60 -11.28
C VAL A 139 -7.02 -9.79 -12.59
N VAL A 140 -5.79 -9.28 -12.65
CA VAL A 140 -4.89 -9.42 -13.78
C VAL A 140 -4.12 -10.73 -13.66
N CYS A 141 -4.45 -11.69 -14.51
CA CYS A 141 -3.83 -13.00 -14.55
C CYS A 141 -2.70 -13.04 -15.60
N LEU A 142 -1.48 -13.35 -15.16
CA LEU A 142 -0.31 -13.57 -16.03
C LEU A 142 -0.19 -15.02 -16.51
N THR A 143 -1.02 -15.89 -15.97
CA THR A 143 -1.17 -17.30 -16.30
C THR A 143 -2.65 -17.69 -16.25
N GLU A 144 -2.99 -18.91 -16.63
CA GLU A 144 -4.33 -19.45 -16.40
C GLU A 144 -4.62 -19.56 -14.91
N HIS A 145 -5.84 -19.20 -14.51
CA HIS A 145 -6.26 -19.27 -13.11
C HIS A 145 -7.22 -20.43 -12.88
N GLU A 146 -7.17 -20.98 -11.66
CA GLU A 146 -8.04 -22.08 -11.24
C GLU A 146 -9.44 -21.57 -10.84
N GLU A 147 -10.45 -22.44 -10.96
CA GLU A 147 -11.84 -22.14 -10.57
C GLU A 147 -11.94 -21.70 -9.10
N GLU A 148 -11.11 -22.27 -8.23
CA GLU A 148 -11.07 -21.95 -6.80
C GLU A 148 -10.62 -20.51 -6.53
N LEU A 149 -9.74 -19.93 -7.38
CA LEU A 149 -9.40 -18.51 -7.29
C LEU A 149 -10.63 -17.64 -7.57
N GLY A 150 -11.38 -17.99 -8.62
CA GLY A 150 -12.63 -17.31 -8.99
C GLY A 150 -13.67 -17.34 -7.87
N LYS A 151 -13.89 -18.52 -7.28
CA LYS A 151 -14.78 -18.69 -6.11
C LYS A 151 -14.31 -17.88 -4.92
N TRP A 152 -13.01 -17.88 -4.66
CA TRP A 152 -12.44 -17.12 -3.55
C TRP A 152 -12.72 -15.62 -3.72
N PHE A 153 -12.44 -15.02 -4.88
CA PHE A 153 -12.70 -13.60 -5.11
C PHE A 153 -14.19 -13.25 -5.01
N THR A 154 -15.06 -14.03 -5.65
CA THR A 154 -16.51 -13.77 -5.63
C THR A 154 -17.15 -13.94 -4.24
N SER A 155 -16.51 -14.69 -3.33
CA SER A 155 -16.92 -14.74 -1.92
C SER A 155 -16.49 -13.52 -1.09
N HIS A 156 -15.48 -12.77 -1.53
CA HIS A 156 -14.93 -11.62 -0.80
C HIS A 156 -15.29 -10.26 -1.41
N TYR A 157 -15.55 -10.20 -2.71
CA TYR A 157 -15.77 -8.97 -3.48
C TYR A 157 -17.05 -9.08 -4.31
N ARG A 158 -17.76 -7.95 -4.48
CA ARG A 158 -19.06 -7.93 -5.18
C ARG A 158 -18.95 -7.89 -6.69
N ASP A 159 -18.02 -7.11 -7.22
CA ASP A 159 -17.83 -6.88 -8.65
C ASP A 159 -16.40 -7.29 -9.01
N VAL A 160 -16.26 -8.44 -9.66
CA VAL A 160 -14.96 -9.05 -9.97
C VAL A 160 -14.89 -9.36 -11.46
N THR A 161 -13.84 -8.85 -12.09
CA THR A 161 -13.46 -9.14 -13.46
C THR A 161 -12.08 -9.78 -13.49
N PHE A 162 -11.87 -10.69 -14.45
CA PHE A 162 -10.57 -11.33 -14.69
C PHE A 162 -10.09 -10.90 -16.07
N THR A 163 -8.87 -10.38 -16.16
CA THR A 163 -8.21 -10.05 -17.43
C THR A 163 -6.88 -10.76 -17.55
N HIS A 164 -6.52 -11.17 -18.76
CA HIS A 164 -5.24 -11.79 -19.04
C HIS A 164 -4.30 -10.78 -19.70
N HIS A 165 -3.07 -10.68 -19.18
CA HIS A 165 -2.04 -9.80 -19.71
C HIS A 165 -0.68 -10.48 -19.66
N THR A 166 0.19 -10.11 -20.60
CA THR A 166 1.61 -10.50 -20.53
C THR A 166 2.41 -9.49 -19.67
N LEU A 167 3.56 -9.91 -19.14
CA LEU A 167 4.45 -9.02 -18.37
C LEU A 167 4.82 -7.71 -19.13
N PRO A 168 5.13 -7.73 -20.44
CA PRO A 168 5.40 -6.50 -21.19
C PRO A 168 4.21 -5.52 -21.24
N GLU A 169 2.99 -6.04 -21.40
CA GLU A 169 1.76 -5.23 -21.49
C GLU A 169 1.32 -4.71 -20.12
N LEU A 170 1.61 -5.46 -19.06
CA LEU A 170 1.19 -5.17 -17.69
C LEU A 170 1.57 -3.74 -17.27
N ARG A 171 2.79 -3.30 -17.60
CA ARG A 171 3.26 -1.96 -17.22
C ARG A 171 2.41 -0.85 -17.84
N GLU A 172 2.13 -0.94 -19.14
CA GLU A 172 1.30 0.05 -19.83
C GLU A 172 -0.13 0.01 -19.33
N TYR A 173 -0.68 -1.20 -19.16
CA TYR A 173 -2.01 -1.40 -18.60
C TYR A 173 -2.17 -0.77 -17.22
N LEU A 174 -1.25 -1.07 -16.29
CA LEU A 174 -1.25 -0.47 -14.97
C LEU A 174 -1.09 1.04 -15.10
N GLY A 175 -0.31 1.55 -16.06
CA GLY A 175 -0.07 2.98 -16.32
C GLY A 175 -1.34 3.80 -16.47
N CYS A 176 -2.34 3.19 -17.07
CA CYS A 176 -3.63 3.82 -17.36
C CYS A 176 -4.63 3.73 -16.19
N LYS A 177 -4.29 3.06 -15.08
CA LYS A 177 -5.22 2.85 -13.95
C LYS A 177 -5.18 3.99 -12.95
N GLU A 178 -5.93 5.05 -13.21
CA GLU A 178 -6.05 6.12 -12.22
C GLU A 178 -6.86 5.68 -11.00
N ARG A 179 -6.53 6.27 -9.83
CA ARG A 179 -7.26 6.08 -8.57
C ARG A 179 -7.44 4.59 -8.19
N ALA A 180 -6.46 3.78 -8.57
CA ALA A 180 -6.44 2.35 -8.31
C ALA A 180 -5.57 2.03 -7.08
N PHE A 181 -6.02 1.04 -6.31
CA PHE A 181 -5.16 0.37 -5.34
C PHE A 181 -4.68 -0.95 -5.95
N ILE A 182 -3.41 -0.98 -6.32
CA ILE A 182 -2.79 -2.11 -7.01
C ILE A 182 -2.11 -3.00 -5.97
N VAL A 183 -2.38 -4.30 -6.03
CA VAL A 183 -1.88 -5.32 -5.09
C VAL A 183 -0.92 -6.24 -5.83
N VAL A 184 0.32 -6.27 -5.35
CA VAL A 184 1.41 -7.05 -5.94
C VAL A 184 2.15 -7.87 -4.90
N ASN A 185 2.64 -9.03 -5.33
CA ASN A 185 3.44 -9.95 -4.52
C ASN A 185 4.93 -9.64 -4.52
N ASN A 186 5.45 -8.95 -5.53
CA ASN A 186 6.82 -8.48 -5.54
C ASN A 186 6.97 -7.24 -6.43
N GLU A 187 8.09 -6.54 -6.30
CA GLU A 187 8.35 -5.25 -6.94
C GLU A 187 7.90 -5.19 -8.41
N LEU A 188 6.97 -4.26 -8.71
CA LEU A 188 6.68 -3.88 -10.09
C LEU A 188 7.88 -3.16 -10.71
N PRO A 189 8.05 -3.20 -12.05
CA PRO A 189 9.17 -2.59 -12.74
C PRO A 189 9.22 -1.06 -12.54
N SER A 190 10.04 -0.64 -11.58
CA SER A 190 10.85 0.59 -11.38
C SER A 190 10.38 1.99 -11.84
N GLN A 191 9.30 2.16 -12.59
CA GLN A 191 8.73 3.47 -12.90
C GLN A 191 7.51 3.73 -12.01
N ARG A 192 7.70 4.65 -11.06
CA ARG A 192 6.67 5.07 -10.10
C ARG A 192 5.48 5.71 -10.81
N MET A 193 4.30 5.23 -10.45
CA MET A 193 3.02 5.59 -11.04
C MET A 193 2.39 6.60 -10.08
N SER A 194 2.34 7.87 -10.46
CA SER A 194 2.09 8.99 -9.53
C SER A 194 0.68 8.99 -8.92
N SER A 195 -0.31 8.41 -9.60
CA SER A 195 -1.73 8.47 -9.21
C SER A 195 -2.25 7.22 -8.48
N GLN A 196 -1.40 6.22 -8.26
CA GLN A 196 -1.82 4.91 -7.75
C GLN A 196 -1.26 4.62 -6.37
N ALA A 197 -2.04 3.91 -5.56
CA ALA A 197 -1.52 3.27 -4.36
C ALA A 197 -1.02 1.87 -4.72
N LEU A 198 0.19 1.52 -4.28
CA LEU A 198 0.77 0.21 -4.52
C LEU A 198 0.96 -0.53 -3.20
N PHE A 199 0.21 -1.62 -3.01
CA PHE A 199 0.38 -2.56 -1.91
C PHE A 199 1.34 -3.67 -2.33
N VAL A 200 2.45 -3.79 -1.61
CA VAL A 200 3.51 -4.78 -1.81
C VAL A 200 3.57 -5.69 -0.61
N CYS A 201 3.48 -6.99 -0.84
CA CYS A 201 3.74 -8.01 0.17
C CYS A 201 5.17 -8.53 0.02
N ASN A 202 6.03 -8.24 0.98
CA ASN A 202 7.38 -8.80 1.03
C ASN A 202 7.32 -10.15 1.79
N ASN A 203 7.05 -11.25 1.09
CA ASN A 203 7.12 -12.61 1.65
C ASN A 203 7.90 -13.54 0.72
#